data_AF-A0A834HZ47-F1
#
_entry.id   AF-A0A834HZ47-F1
#
_cell.length_a   1.000
_cell.length_b   1.000
_cell.length_c   1.000
_cell.angle_alpha   90.00
_cell.angle_beta   90.00
_cell.angle_gamma   90.00
#
_symmetry.space_group_name_H-M   'P 1'
#
loop_
_entity.id
_entity.type
_entity.pdbx_description
1 polymer ?
#
loop_
_entity_poly.entity_id
_entity_poly.type
_entity_poly.pdbx_seq_one_letter_code
_entity_poly.pdbx_strand_id
1 'polypeptide(L)'
;MVVDKNNTSANALEQFVILAKTAKGAACTELVKQALETPGVYVFGELMDHPNIQELSSIHPVYYNTLNLFAYGTYKDYISNPKTFIELSPSQKKKLQHLTIVTLATKSK
;
A
#
# COMPACT_ATOMS: atom_id res chain seq x y z
N MET A 1 -19.27 -8.45 27.26
CA MET A 1 -18.88 -8.86 25.90
C MET A 1 -17.48 -8.33 25.67
N VAL A 2 -16.47 -9.17 25.92
CA VAL A 2 -15.07 -8.79 25.66
C VAL A 2 -14.85 -8.93 24.16
N VAL A 3 -14.86 -7.82 23.43
CA VAL A 3 -14.43 -7.84 22.04
C VAL A 3 -12.96 -7.47 22.04
N ASP A 4 -12.17 -8.50 21.76
CA ASP A 4 -10.73 -8.53 21.74
C ASP A 4 -10.10 -7.35 21.01
N LYS A 5 -9.20 -6.72 21.75
CA LYS A 5 -8.24 -5.71 21.35
C LYS A 5 -7.13 -6.44 20.59
N ASN A 6 -7.22 -6.62 19.26
CA ASN A 6 -6.08 -6.85 18.33
C ASN A 6 -6.38 -7.14 16.83
N ASN A 7 -7.60 -6.96 16.31
CA ASN A 7 -7.94 -7.34 14.92
C ASN A 7 -8.36 -6.15 14.01
N THR A 8 -7.60 -5.06 13.99
CA THR A 8 -7.92 -3.91 13.13
C THR A 8 -7.25 -3.99 11.75
N SER A 9 -6.07 -4.61 11.67
CA SER A 9 -5.24 -4.61 10.46
C SER A 9 -5.64 -5.68 9.44
N ALA A 10 -6.00 -6.89 9.90
CA ALA A 10 -6.46 -7.96 9.03
C ALA A 10 -7.84 -7.64 8.44
N ASN A 11 -8.76 -7.11 9.26
CA ASN A 11 -10.05 -6.59 8.78
C ASN A 11 -9.88 -5.51 7.72
N ALA A 12 -8.99 -4.53 7.94
CA ALA A 12 -8.79 -3.45 6.99
C ALA A 12 -8.25 -3.96 5.63
N LEU A 13 -7.28 -4.87 5.65
CA LEU A 13 -6.76 -5.48 4.42
C LEU A 13 -7.87 -6.21 3.64
N GLU A 14 -8.64 -7.07 4.32
CA GLU A 14 -9.74 -7.78 3.67
C GLU A 14 -10.78 -6.81 3.08
N GLN A 15 -11.12 -5.75 3.80
CA GLN A 15 -12.00 -4.70 3.28
C GLN A 15 -11.41 -4.03 2.04
N PHE A 16 -10.11 -3.70 2.03
CA PHE A 16 -9.46 -3.14 0.85
C PHE A 16 -9.43 -4.11 -0.32
N VAL A 17 -9.21 -5.41 -0.09
CA VAL A 17 -9.26 -6.43 -1.15
C VAL A 17 -10.68 -6.56 -1.72
N ILE A 18 -11.72 -6.56 -0.87
CA ILE A 18 -13.12 -6.58 -1.31
C ILE A 18 -13.43 -5.33 -2.13
N LEU A 19 -13.04 -4.16 -1.64
CA LEU A 19 -13.22 -2.89 -2.36
C LEU A 19 -12.48 -2.93 -3.70
N ALA A 20 -11.26 -3.48 -3.75
CA ALA A 20 -10.47 -3.56 -4.97
C ALA A 20 -11.16 -4.38 -6.06
N LYS A 21 -11.95 -5.41 -5.71
CA LYS A 21 -12.77 -6.18 -6.67
C LYS A 21 -13.80 -5.32 -7.39
N THR A 22 -14.37 -4.33 -6.69
CA THR A 22 -15.41 -3.44 -7.22
C THR A 22 -14.88 -2.08 -7.67
N ALA A 23 -13.71 -1.68 -7.17
CA ALA A 23 -13.08 -0.40 -7.46
C ALA A 23 -12.52 -0.40 -8.88
N LYS A 24 -12.74 0.69 -9.62
CA LYS A 24 -12.19 0.92 -10.96
C LYS A 24 -11.80 2.39 -11.11
N GLY A 25 -10.76 2.66 -11.88
CA GLY A 25 -10.27 4.02 -12.14
C GLY A 25 -9.99 4.80 -10.86
N ALA A 26 -10.73 5.89 -10.64
CA ALA A 26 -10.56 6.78 -9.48
C ALA A 26 -10.80 6.07 -8.12
N ALA A 27 -11.68 5.07 -8.07
CA ALA A 27 -11.90 4.31 -6.84
C ALA A 27 -10.64 3.52 -6.43
N CYS A 28 -9.85 3.03 -7.39
CA CYS A 28 -8.57 2.37 -7.10
C CYS A 28 -7.55 3.36 -6.53
N THR A 29 -7.49 4.60 -7.04
CA THR A 29 -6.58 5.61 -6.47
C THR A 29 -6.94 5.98 -5.05
N GLU A 30 -8.24 6.12 -4.75
CA GLU A 30 -8.73 6.40 -3.40
C GLU A 30 -8.42 5.24 -2.46
N LEU A 31 -8.63 4.01 -2.92
CA LEU A 31 -8.34 2.80 -2.17
C LEU A 31 -6.85 2.69 -1.83
N VAL A 32 -5.97 2.91 -2.81
CA VAL A 32 -4.51 2.96 -2.57
C VAL A 32 -4.19 4.02 -1.53
N LYS A 33 -4.75 5.23 -1.64
CA LYS A 33 -4.51 6.31 -0.69
C LYS A 33 -4.97 5.93 0.73
N GLN A 34 -6.19 5.40 0.87
CA GLN A 34 -6.74 4.91 2.12
C GLN A 34 -5.88 3.79 2.72
N ALA A 35 -5.46 2.83 1.90
CA ALA A 35 -4.62 1.73 2.34
C ALA A 35 -3.24 2.24 2.79
N LEU A 36 -2.68 3.26 2.13
CA LEU A 36 -1.42 3.91 2.55
C LEU A 36 -1.57 4.71 3.85
N GLU A 37 -2.71 5.37 4.05
CA GLU A 37 -3.00 6.14 5.28
C GLU A 37 -3.34 5.25 6.47
N THR A 38 -3.89 4.04 6.24
CA THR A 38 -4.34 3.15 7.31
C THR A 38 -3.15 2.51 8.04
N PRO A 39 -2.93 2.81 9.34
CA PRO A 39 -1.88 2.15 10.11
C PRO A 39 -2.19 0.66 10.28
N GLY A 40 -1.15 -0.20 10.22
CA GLY A 40 -1.31 -1.65 10.36
C GLY A 40 -1.47 -2.43 9.05
N VAL A 41 -1.88 -1.79 7.95
CA VAL A 41 -1.96 -2.46 6.64
C VAL A 41 -0.60 -2.42 5.95
N TYR A 42 0.18 -3.49 6.05
CA TYR A 42 1.53 -3.56 5.49
C TYR A 42 1.63 -4.48 4.26
N VAL A 43 0.54 -5.16 3.91
CA VAL A 43 0.52 -6.11 2.80
C VAL A 43 -0.21 -5.45 1.64
N PHE A 44 0.54 -5.11 0.59
CA PHE A 44 -0.01 -4.53 -0.63
C PHE A 44 0.10 -5.49 -1.83
N GLY A 45 0.80 -6.61 -1.67
CA GLY A 45 0.96 -7.62 -2.73
C GLY A 45 -0.39 -8.16 -3.22
N GLU A 46 -1.29 -8.54 -2.30
CA GLU A 46 -2.62 -9.05 -2.66
C GLU A 46 -3.51 -8.01 -3.35
N LEU A 47 -3.35 -6.74 -2.98
CA LEU A 47 -4.01 -5.63 -3.65
C LEU A 47 -3.44 -5.43 -5.06
N MET A 48 -2.12 -5.48 -5.21
CA MET A 48 -1.45 -5.26 -6.49
C MET A 48 -1.66 -6.40 -7.49
N ASP A 49 -1.90 -7.62 -7.01
CA ASP A 49 -2.24 -8.79 -7.83
C ASP A 49 -3.62 -8.68 -8.47
N HIS A 50 -4.49 -7.79 -7.96
CA HIS A 50 -5.82 -7.59 -8.55
C HIS A 50 -5.73 -6.84 -9.90
N PRO A 51 -6.44 -7.33 -10.95
CA PRO A 51 -6.41 -6.70 -12.28
C PRO A 51 -6.89 -5.24 -12.26
N ASN A 52 -7.79 -4.88 -11.35
CA ASN A 52 -8.28 -3.51 -11.18
C ASN A 52 -7.18 -2.54 -10.73
N ILE A 53 -6.19 -3.03 -9.96
CA ILE A 53 -5.01 -2.26 -9.58
C ILE A 53 -3.98 -2.26 -10.72
N GLN A 54 -3.86 -3.33 -11.50
CA GLN A 54 -3.01 -3.31 -12.70
C GLN A 54 -3.50 -2.27 -13.74
N GLU A 55 -4.82 -2.13 -13.93
CA GLU A 55 -5.41 -1.09 -14.77
C GLU A 55 -5.04 0.32 -14.28
N LEU A 56 -4.87 0.50 -12.96
CA LEU A 56 -4.43 1.77 -12.37
C LEU A 56 -3.08 2.22 -12.93
N SER A 57 -2.21 1.29 -13.34
CA SER A 57 -0.92 1.62 -13.95
C SER A 57 -1.07 2.39 -15.25
N SER A 58 -2.11 2.10 -16.05
CA SER A 58 -2.40 2.81 -17.30
C SER A 58 -3.04 4.17 -17.09
N ILE A 59 -3.86 4.34 -16.05
CA ILE A 59 -4.60 5.60 -15.79
C ILE A 59 -3.76 6.54 -14.93
N HIS A 60 -3.17 6.01 -13.86
CA HIS A 60 -2.44 6.73 -12.83
C HIS A 60 -1.16 5.98 -12.45
N PRO A 61 -0.14 5.97 -13.33
CA PRO A 61 1.11 5.23 -13.12
C PRO A 61 1.83 5.62 -11.83
N VAL A 62 1.68 6.88 -11.38
CA VAL A 62 2.29 7.42 -10.17
C VAL A 62 1.78 6.71 -8.90
N TYR A 63 0.48 6.40 -8.85
CA TYR A 63 -0.14 5.68 -7.73
C TYR A 63 0.25 4.21 -7.74
N TYR A 64 0.26 3.59 -8.92
CA TYR A 64 0.70 2.20 -9.09
C TYR A 64 2.18 2.04 -8.69
N ASN A 65 3.06 2.93 -9.15
CA ASN A 65 4.47 2.94 -8.77
C ASN A 65 4.65 3.13 -7.27
N THR A 66 3.83 3.98 -6.64
CA THR A 66 3.86 4.15 -5.19
C THR A 66 3.43 2.86 -4.48
N LEU A 67 2.37 2.19 -4.94
CA LEU A 67 1.96 0.92 -4.36
C LEU A 67 3.05 -0.16 -4.51
N ASN A 68 3.68 -0.22 -5.69
CA ASN A 68 4.78 -1.13 -5.98
C ASN A 68 5.99 -0.86 -5.08
N LEU A 69 6.31 0.41 -4.86
CA LEU A 69 7.35 0.85 -3.92
C LEU A 69 7.05 0.42 -2.48
N PHE A 70 5.77 0.42 -2.06
CA PHE A 70 5.38 -0.06 -0.73
C PHE A 70 5.40 -1.59 -0.64
N ALA A 71 5.07 -2.30 -1.71
CA ALA A 71 5.05 -3.77 -1.75
C ALA A 71 6.47 -4.38 -1.85
N TYR A 72 7.33 -3.82 -2.70
CA TYR A 72 8.63 -4.41 -3.06
C TYR A 72 9.82 -3.45 -2.92
N GLY A 73 9.55 -2.15 -2.83
CA GLY A 73 10.57 -1.11 -2.78
C GLY A 73 11.02 -0.75 -1.37
N THR A 74 11.76 0.36 -1.26
CA THR A 74 12.29 0.85 0.01
C THR A 74 12.16 2.36 0.11
N TYR A 75 12.24 2.90 1.32
CA TYR A 75 12.27 4.35 1.55
C TYR A 75 13.41 5.06 0.79
N LYS A 76 14.53 4.37 0.53
CA LYS A 76 15.61 4.90 -0.30
C LYS A 76 15.19 5.08 -1.76
N ASP A 77 14.43 4.14 -2.31
CA ASP A 77 13.97 4.19 -3.70
C ASP A 77 13.01 5.37 -3.92
N TYR A 78 12.14 5.64 -2.94
CA TYR A 78 11.29 6.84 -2.90
C TYR A 78 12.10 8.15 -2.96
N ILE A 79 13.15 8.26 -2.14
CA ILE A 79 14.01 9.45 -2.09
C ILE A 79 14.82 9.59 -3.38
N SER A 80 15.18 8.47 -4.02
CA SER A 80 15.94 8.48 -5.26
C SER A 80 15.11 8.96 -6.45
N ASN A 81 13.80 8.65 -6.48
CA ASN A 81 12.92 8.99 -7.60
C ASN A 81 11.60 9.66 -7.16
N PRO A 82 11.63 10.80 -6.45
CA PRO A 82 10.41 11.42 -5.91
C PRO A 82 9.42 11.89 -6.99
N LYS A 83 9.87 12.09 -8.24
CA LYS A 83 9.03 12.51 -9.37
C LYS A 83 8.16 11.37 -9.93
N THR A 84 8.49 10.12 -9.63
CA THR A 84 7.74 8.94 -10.13
C THR A 84 6.68 8.45 -9.15
N PHE A 85 6.63 9.04 -7.95
CA PHE A 85 5.75 8.66 -6.85
C PHE A 85 4.88 9.85 -6.41
N ILE A 86 3.81 9.56 -5.67
CA ILE A 86 2.99 10.61 -5.08
C ILE A 86 3.73 11.23 -3.89
N GLU A 87 3.44 12.49 -3.59
CA GLU A 87 3.99 13.12 -2.38
C GLU A 87 3.44 12.42 -1.14
N LEU A 88 4.32 11.68 -0.46
CA LEU A 88 3.96 10.95 0.74
C LEU A 88 3.84 11.89 1.94
N SER A 89 2.70 11.78 2.63
CA SER A 89 2.48 12.39 3.94
C SER A 89 3.43 11.81 5.00
N PRO A 90 3.72 12.53 6.10
CA PRO A 90 4.62 12.03 7.16
C PRO A 90 4.20 10.68 7.73
N SER A 91 2.89 10.41 7.83
CA SER A 91 2.37 9.09 8.24
C SER A 91 2.71 7.99 7.24
N GLN A 92 2.57 8.26 5.94
CA GLN A 92 2.90 7.31 4.86
C GLN A 92 4.40 7.06 4.76
N LYS A 93 5.24 8.09 4.98
CA LYS A 93 6.70 7.95 5.04
C LYS A 93 7.14 7.01 6.16
N LYS A 94 6.60 7.17 7.37
CA LYS A 94 6.85 6.25 8.50
C LYS A 94 6.46 4.82 8.15
N LYS A 95 5.33 4.66 7.46
CA LYS A 95 4.84 3.36 7.01
C LYS A 95 5.79 2.70 6.00
N LEU A 96 6.26 3.45 5.01
CA LEU A 96 7.25 2.97 4.04
C LEU A 96 8.57 2.58 4.72
N GLN A 97 9.00 3.33 5.74
CA GLN A 97 10.17 2.99 6.54
C GLN A 97 9.97 1.67 7.31
N HIS A 98 8.81 1.47 7.95
CA HIS A 98 8.51 0.20 8.61
C HIS A 98 8.52 -0.97 7.63
N LEU A 99 7.89 -0.82 6.45
CA LEU A 99 7.92 -1.84 5.40
C LEU A 99 9.33 -2.15 4.95
N THR A 100 10.15 -1.12 4.74
CA THR A 100 11.57 -1.28 4.40
C THR A 100 12.30 -2.11 5.45
N ILE A 101 12.09 -1.83 6.74
CA ILE A 101 12.72 -2.56 7.84
C ILE A 101 12.23 -4.01 7.87
N VAL A 102 10.92 -4.26 7.75
CA VAL A 102 10.33 -5.60 7.75
C VAL A 102 10.81 -6.42 6.55
N THR A 103 10.86 -5.83 5.35
CA THR A 103 11.37 -6.47 4.14
C THR A 103 12.86 -6.78 4.25
N LEU A 104 13.69 -5.85 4.75
CA LEU A 104 15.12 -6.07 4.98
C LEU A 104 15.37 -7.14 6.05
N ALA A 105 14.58 -7.14 7.13
CA ALA A 105 14.64 -8.16 8.17
C ALA A 105 14.25 -9.54 7.65
N THR A 106 13.22 -9.62 6.80
CA THR A 106 12.75 -10.88 6.19
C THR A 106 13.75 -11.42 5.16
N LYS A 107 14.44 -10.54 4.43
CA LYS A 107 15.45 -10.90 3.42
C LYS A 107 16.79 -11.35 4.02
N SER A 108 17.02 -11.09 5.30
CA SER A 108 18.24 -11.50 6.02
C SER A 108 18.05 -12.86 6.70
N LYS A 109 17.75 -13.89 5.91
CA LYS A 109 17.61 -15.27 6.37
C LYS A 109 18.70 -16.17 5.80
#